data_AF-A0A349VXT7-F1
#
_entry.id   AF-A0A349VXT7-F1
#
_cell.length_a   1.000
_cell.length_b   1.000
_cell.length_c   1.000
_cell.angle_alpha   90.00
_cell.angle_beta   90.00
_cell.angle_gamma   90.00
#
_symmetry.space_group_name_H-M   'P 1'
#
loop_
_entity.id
_entity.type
_entity.pdbx_description
1 polymer ?
#
loop_
_entity_poly.entity_id
_entity_poly.type
_entity_poly.pdbx_seq_one_letter_code
_entity_poly.pdbx_strand_id
1 'polypeptide(L)'
;MRKSTMTPVQNNKSKIYNDSSVQKDYVSILETILSDDSAGIKLQREGERRAFIHNKFMRDSISSLHDRNYVFYNVDPQKLMKILDNQLKDSLDMLNQMNERKAIIPIPAAIKAAYNVDDADKYRMNRNQSIYYLHLPIMGYNRKKEYVPVDYVCGPLCGNGDAFLLEKVNGKWVIVQRFFNLWIS
;
A
#
# COMPACT_ATOMS: atom_id res chain seq x y z
N MET A 1 24.61 30.24 33.70
CA MET A 1 23.68 29.87 32.60
C MET A 1 24.21 28.60 31.93
N ARG A 2 23.61 27.43 32.19
CA ARG A 2 23.98 26.18 31.52
C ARG A 2 23.28 26.13 30.16
N LYS A 3 24.05 26.14 29.07
CA LYS A 3 23.55 25.87 27.72
C LYS A 3 23.11 24.41 27.67
N SER A 4 21.81 24.18 27.54
CA SER A 4 21.25 22.87 27.26
C SER A 4 21.60 22.54 25.80
N THR A 5 22.53 21.61 25.60
CA THR A 5 22.79 21.01 24.29
C THR A 5 21.61 20.09 23.99
N MET A 6 20.64 20.59 23.24
CA MET A 6 19.64 19.73 22.59
C MET A 6 20.39 18.81 21.64
N THR A 7 20.42 17.53 21.97
CA THR A 7 20.81 16.47 21.05
C THR A 7 19.88 16.52 19.84
N PRO A 8 20.40 16.52 18.61
CA PRO A 8 19.56 16.48 17.43
C PRO A 8 18.83 15.14 17.41
N VAL A 9 17.50 15.18 17.37
CA VAL A 9 16.65 14.02 17.14
C VAL A 9 17.04 13.45 15.77
N GLN A 10 17.77 12.33 15.78
CA GLN A 10 18.14 11.63 14.56
C GLN A 10 16.86 11.19 13.85
N ASN A 11 16.57 11.84 12.72
CA ASN A 11 15.55 11.45 11.75
C ASN A 11 15.90 10.07 11.16
N ASN A 12 15.51 8.99 11.82
CA ASN A 12 15.71 7.63 11.32
C ASN A 12 14.53 7.20 10.43
N LYS A 13 14.28 7.99 9.37
CA LYS A 13 13.12 7.98 8.48
C LYS A 13 13.04 6.80 7.48
N SER A 14 13.91 5.78 7.60
CA SER A 14 13.89 4.60 6.70
C SER A 14 13.89 3.27 7.45
N LYS A 15 13.70 3.29 8.77
CA LYS A 15 13.95 2.11 9.61
C LYS A 15 12.87 1.02 9.46
N ILE A 16 11.62 1.39 9.18
CA ILE A 16 10.50 0.44 9.05
C ILE A 16 10.60 -0.36 7.74
N TYR A 17 10.82 0.28 6.60
CA TYR A 17 10.91 -0.43 5.31
C TYR A 17 12.21 -1.23 5.17
N ASN A 18 13.27 -0.83 5.84
CA ASN A 18 14.51 -1.61 5.84
C ASN A 18 14.51 -2.73 6.89
N ASP A 19 13.47 -2.82 7.73
CA ASP A 19 13.34 -3.89 8.70
C ASP A 19 12.92 -5.20 8.01
N SER A 20 13.78 -6.21 8.10
CA SER A 20 13.57 -7.50 7.45
C SER A 20 12.28 -8.21 7.89
N SER A 21 11.81 -7.98 9.11
CA SER A 21 10.60 -8.60 9.62
C SER A 21 9.35 -7.90 9.08
N VAL A 22 9.39 -6.59 8.87
CA VAL A 22 8.31 -5.82 8.22
C VAL A 22 8.22 -6.20 6.74
N GLN A 23 9.35 -6.37 6.06
CA GLN A 23 9.37 -6.85 4.67
C GLN A 23 8.73 -8.23 4.50
N LYS A 24 8.93 -9.15 5.45
CA LYS A 24 8.25 -10.45 5.46
C LYS A 24 6.73 -10.32 5.63
N ASP A 25 6.29 -9.39 6.48
CA ASP A 25 4.87 -9.11 6.62
C ASP A 25 4.28 -8.58 5.32
N TYR A 26 4.93 -7.60 4.67
CA TYR A 26 4.45 -7.08 3.39
C TYR A 26 4.33 -8.16 2.32
N VAL A 27 5.31 -9.08 2.21
CA VAL A 27 5.19 -10.21 1.28
C VAL A 27 3.95 -11.04 1.59
N SER A 28 3.76 -11.45 2.85
CA SER A 28 2.63 -12.28 3.25
C SER A 28 1.28 -11.59 3.07
N ILE A 29 1.21 -10.28 3.34
CA ILE A 29 0.00 -9.47 3.13
C ILE A 29 -0.34 -9.39 1.65
N LEU A 30 0.65 -9.09 0.80
CA LEU A 30 0.44 -9.00 -0.64
C LEU A 30 0.04 -10.35 -1.22
N GLU A 31 0.64 -11.46 -0.79
CA GLU A 31 0.22 -12.80 -1.19
C GLU A 31 -1.23 -13.09 -0.78
N THR A 32 -1.62 -12.66 0.42
CA THR A 32 -3.01 -12.82 0.91
C THR A 32 -3.98 -12.04 0.03
N ILE A 33 -3.68 -10.78 -0.29
CA ILE A 33 -4.52 -9.94 -1.15
C ILE A 33 -4.58 -10.50 -2.57
N LEU A 34 -3.43 -10.83 -3.17
CA LEU A 34 -3.35 -11.27 -4.56
C LEU A 34 -3.95 -12.66 -4.80
N SER A 35 -3.98 -13.52 -3.78
CA SER A 35 -4.65 -14.83 -3.85
C SER A 35 -6.17 -14.74 -3.66
N ASP A 36 -6.65 -13.72 -2.95
CA ASP A 36 -8.05 -13.50 -2.62
C ASP A 36 -8.77 -12.60 -3.64
N ASP A 37 -8.08 -11.58 -4.17
CA ASP A 37 -8.64 -10.64 -5.12
C ASP A 37 -8.73 -11.22 -6.54
N SER A 38 -9.91 -11.07 -7.13
CA SER A 38 -10.24 -11.45 -8.49
C SER A 38 -9.35 -10.76 -9.55
N ALA A 39 -8.72 -9.62 -9.23
CA ALA A 39 -7.72 -9.00 -10.09
C ALA A 39 -6.46 -9.88 -10.22
N GLY A 40 -6.03 -10.56 -9.15
CA GLY A 40 -4.98 -11.59 -9.18
C GLY A 40 -5.37 -12.81 -10.04
N ILE A 41 -6.65 -13.19 -9.99
CA ILE A 41 -7.21 -14.26 -10.83
C ILE A 41 -7.27 -13.83 -12.30
N LYS A 42 -7.62 -12.57 -12.61
CA LYS A 42 -7.57 -12.02 -13.99
C LYS A 42 -6.14 -11.88 -14.51
N LEU A 43 -5.20 -11.47 -13.66
CA LEU A 43 -3.75 -11.41 -13.94
C LEU A 43 -3.16 -12.77 -14.33
N GLN A 44 -3.69 -13.86 -13.77
CA GLN A 44 -3.22 -15.23 -14.02
C GLN A 44 -3.98 -15.95 -15.15
N ARG A 45 -5.28 -15.67 -15.35
CA ARG A 45 -6.14 -16.39 -16.31
C ARG A 45 -6.07 -15.87 -17.73
N GLU A 46 -5.83 -14.59 -17.94
CA GLU A 46 -5.68 -14.06 -19.30
C GLU A 46 -4.26 -14.33 -19.76
N GLY A 47 -4.06 -15.46 -20.47
CA GLY A 47 -2.79 -15.87 -21.08
C GLY A 47 -2.24 -14.94 -22.17
N GLU A 48 -2.79 -13.73 -22.29
CA GLU A 48 -2.21 -12.61 -23.02
C GLU A 48 -1.84 -11.53 -22.00
N ARG A 49 -0.70 -10.85 -22.20
CA ARG A 49 -0.16 -9.78 -21.32
C ARG A 49 -1.11 -8.57 -21.16
N ARG A 50 -2.33 -8.76 -20.68
CA ARG A 50 -3.38 -7.75 -20.56
C ARG A 50 -3.49 -7.19 -19.16
N ALA A 51 -2.76 -7.73 -18.18
CA ALA A 51 -2.68 -7.17 -16.84
C ALA A 51 -1.29 -7.37 -16.21
N PHE A 52 -0.82 -6.40 -15.40
CA PHE A 52 0.38 -6.53 -14.57
C PHE A 52 0.30 -5.72 -13.28
N ILE A 53 1.11 -6.09 -12.30
CA ILE A 53 1.30 -5.32 -11.06
C ILE A 53 2.37 -4.25 -11.30
N HIS A 54 2.13 -3.03 -10.86
CA HIS A 54 3.13 -1.98 -10.92
C HIS A 54 4.36 -2.33 -10.04
N ASN A 55 5.57 -2.18 -10.58
CA ASN A 55 6.82 -2.61 -9.95
C ASN A 55 7.26 -1.88 -8.67
N LYS A 56 6.51 -0.87 -8.22
CA LYS A 56 6.73 -0.12 -6.99
C LYS A 56 5.40 0.17 -6.30
N PHE A 57 5.45 0.31 -4.98
CA PHE A 57 4.30 0.77 -4.22
C PHE A 57 3.95 2.19 -4.61
N MET A 58 2.65 2.41 -4.80
CA MET A 58 2.09 3.72 -5.01
C MET A 58 1.84 4.41 -3.66
N ARG A 59 1.92 5.74 -3.68
CA ARG A 59 1.87 6.58 -2.48
C ARG A 59 0.53 7.29 -2.33
N ASP A 60 -0.03 7.71 -3.45
CA ASP A 60 -1.30 8.42 -3.55
C ASP A 60 -2.22 7.61 -4.46
N SER A 61 -3.50 7.54 -4.09
CA SER A 61 -4.54 6.96 -4.94
C SER A 61 -4.53 7.67 -6.29
N ILE A 62 -4.79 6.94 -7.37
CA ILE A 62 -4.93 7.55 -8.70
C ILE A 62 -6.01 8.65 -8.70
N SER A 63 -7.08 8.46 -7.92
CA SER A 63 -8.14 9.46 -7.73
C SER A 63 -7.72 10.74 -7.01
N SER A 64 -6.55 10.72 -6.35
CA SER A 64 -6.07 11.80 -5.50
C SER A 64 -4.85 12.55 -6.05
N LEU A 65 -4.36 12.16 -7.23
CA LEU A 65 -3.21 12.80 -7.91
C LEU A 65 -3.40 14.31 -8.15
N HIS A 66 -4.64 14.81 -8.09
CA HIS A 66 -4.99 16.21 -8.34
C HIS A 66 -5.56 16.96 -7.12
N ASP A 67 -5.77 16.29 -5.98
CA ASP A 67 -6.37 16.92 -4.80
C ASP A 67 -5.30 17.46 -3.83
N ARG A 68 -5.34 18.77 -3.54
CA ARG A 68 -4.43 19.44 -2.60
C ARG A 68 -4.81 19.23 -1.13
N ASN A 69 -6.05 18.79 -0.85
CA ASN A 69 -6.58 18.59 0.51
C ASN A 69 -6.60 17.12 0.93
N TYR A 70 -5.81 16.29 0.26
CA TYR A 70 -5.62 14.85 0.43
C TYR A 70 -6.11 14.25 1.76
N VAL A 71 -7.19 13.47 1.67
CA VAL A 71 -7.60 12.48 2.67
C VAL A 71 -7.19 11.12 2.12
N PHE A 72 -6.30 10.40 2.82
CA PHE A 72 -5.78 9.09 2.39
C PHE A 72 -6.94 8.14 2.03
N TYR A 73 -7.14 7.89 0.72
CA TYR A 73 -8.20 7.03 0.15
C TYR A 73 -9.61 7.31 0.70
N ASN A 74 -9.97 8.58 0.94
CA ASN A 74 -11.27 8.96 1.52
C ASN A 74 -11.52 8.35 2.91
N VAL A 75 -10.49 7.84 3.60
CA VAL A 75 -10.60 7.37 4.99
C VAL A 75 -10.06 8.44 5.92
N ASP A 76 -10.93 8.87 6.85
CA ASP A 76 -10.55 9.76 7.94
C ASP A 76 -9.34 9.17 8.70
N PRO A 77 -8.21 9.89 8.81
CA PRO A 77 -7.02 9.40 9.51
C PRO A 77 -7.30 8.96 10.96
N GLN A 78 -8.18 9.66 11.69
CA GLN A 78 -8.56 9.29 13.05
C GLN A 78 -9.37 8.00 13.08
N LYS A 79 -10.26 7.81 12.10
CA LYS A 79 -11.00 6.55 11.93
C LYS A 79 -10.06 5.39 11.62
N LEU A 80 -9.10 5.60 10.72
CA LEU A 80 -8.11 4.59 10.37
C LEU A 80 -7.22 4.24 11.57
N MET A 81 -6.78 5.24 12.34
CA MET A 81 -6.05 5.01 13.60
C MET A 81 -6.82 4.11 14.54
N LYS A 82 -8.11 4.38 14.73
CA LYS A 82 -8.97 3.57 15.60
C LYS A 82 -9.11 2.13 15.08
N ILE A 83 -9.21 1.93 13.77
CA ILE A 83 -9.29 0.60 13.16
C ILE A 83 -8.00 -0.19 13.40
N LEU A 84 -6.84 0.46 13.23
CA LEU A 84 -5.51 -0.14 13.38
C LEU A 84 -5.00 -0.21 14.83
N ASP A 85 -5.85 0.16 15.79
CA ASP A 85 -5.51 0.29 17.21
C ASP A 85 -4.34 1.26 17.51
N ASN A 86 -4.09 2.23 16.63
CA ASN A 86 -2.99 3.20 16.74
C ASN A 86 -3.33 4.41 17.62
N GLN A 87 -2.29 4.97 18.26
CA GLN A 87 -2.25 6.26 18.92
C GLN A 87 -1.37 7.27 18.15
N LEU A 88 -1.56 8.57 18.38
CA LEU A 88 -0.87 9.65 17.65
C LEU A 88 0.67 9.63 17.76
N LYS A 89 1.23 8.90 18.72
CA LYS A 89 2.67 8.85 19.02
C LYS A 89 3.24 7.43 19.05
N ASP A 90 2.57 6.49 18.37
CA ASP A 90 3.01 5.10 18.40
C ASP A 90 4.36 4.89 17.68
N SER A 91 5.04 3.80 18.05
CA SER A 91 6.41 3.47 17.63
C SER A 91 6.61 3.31 16.11
N LEU A 92 5.55 2.97 15.38
CA LEU A 92 5.56 2.87 13.92
C LEU A 92 5.09 4.16 13.23
N ASP A 93 4.75 5.20 14.00
CA ASP A 93 4.34 6.54 13.56
C ASP A 93 3.51 6.52 12.27
N MET A 94 2.24 6.12 12.40
CA MET A 94 1.30 5.99 11.28
C MET A 94 1.22 7.27 10.45
N LEU A 95 1.33 8.43 11.09
CA LEU A 95 1.35 9.71 10.38
C LEU A 95 2.60 9.84 9.52
N ASN A 96 3.77 9.36 9.98
CA ASN A 96 4.94 9.28 9.11
C ASN A 96 4.74 8.29 7.96
N GLN A 97 4.15 7.11 8.19
CA GLN A 97 3.85 6.15 7.10
C GLN A 97 2.94 6.81 6.03
N MET A 98 1.91 7.54 6.46
CA MET A 98 1.02 8.29 5.56
C MET A 98 1.70 9.50 4.90
N ASN A 99 2.63 10.16 5.60
CA ASN A 99 3.32 11.38 5.14
C ASN A 99 4.63 11.10 4.42
N GLU A 100 5.06 9.84 4.26
CA GLU A 100 6.36 9.50 3.69
C GLU A 100 6.43 9.75 2.18
N ARG A 101 6.69 11.03 1.87
CA ARG A 101 7.01 11.75 0.62
C ARG A 101 7.83 11.03 -0.46
N LYS A 102 8.93 10.44 -0.04
CA LYS A 102 10.17 10.51 -0.83
C LYS A 102 10.81 9.16 -1.16
N ALA A 103 10.38 8.08 -0.53
CA ALA A 103 10.93 6.75 -0.79
C ALA A 103 10.17 6.09 -1.96
N ILE A 104 10.90 5.70 -3.00
CA ILE A 104 10.41 4.74 -4.00
C ILE A 104 10.64 3.36 -3.39
N ILE A 105 9.55 2.66 -3.06
CA ILE A 105 9.62 1.33 -2.45
C ILE A 105 9.28 0.31 -3.53
N PRO A 106 10.23 -0.53 -3.99
CA PRO A 106 9.96 -1.52 -5.01
C PRO A 106 9.06 -2.64 -4.46
N ILE A 107 8.27 -3.26 -5.34
CA ILE A 107 7.56 -4.50 -5.01
C ILE A 107 8.56 -5.60 -4.61
N PRO A 108 8.28 -6.39 -3.56
CA PRO A 108 9.18 -7.45 -3.10
C PRO A 108 9.54 -8.47 -4.19
N ALA A 109 10.76 -9.00 -4.13
CA ALA A 109 11.27 -9.96 -5.12
C ALA A 109 10.41 -11.24 -5.21
N ALA A 110 9.87 -11.71 -4.08
CA ALA A 110 8.97 -12.87 -4.06
C ALA A 110 7.71 -12.65 -4.91
N ILE A 111 7.11 -11.46 -4.83
CA ILE A 111 5.95 -11.09 -5.66
C ILE A 111 6.34 -10.99 -7.13
N LYS A 112 7.51 -10.41 -7.45
CA LYS A 112 8.02 -10.35 -8.83
C LYS A 112 8.28 -11.71 -9.45
N ALA A 113 8.65 -12.70 -8.64
CA ALA A 113 8.87 -14.07 -9.12
C ALA A 113 7.55 -14.82 -9.38
N ALA A 114 6.47 -14.47 -8.67
CA ALA A 114 5.19 -15.17 -8.73
C ALA A 114 4.15 -14.52 -9.66
N TYR A 115 4.29 -13.22 -9.96
CA TYR A 115 3.30 -12.45 -10.71
C TYR A 115 3.94 -11.64 -11.85
N ASN A 116 3.14 -11.28 -12.85
CA ASN A 116 3.57 -10.37 -13.90
C ASN A 116 3.73 -8.96 -13.32
N VAL A 117 4.97 -8.47 -13.23
CA VAL A 117 5.31 -7.16 -12.66
C VAL A 117 6.07 -6.32 -13.68
N ASP A 118 5.61 -5.10 -13.94
CA ASP A 118 6.31 -4.15 -14.83
C ASP A 118 6.15 -2.69 -14.36
N ASP A 119 6.93 -1.80 -14.95
CA ASP A 119 6.90 -0.37 -14.70
C ASP A 119 5.79 0.30 -15.51
N ALA A 120 4.71 0.67 -14.83
CA ALA A 120 3.56 1.36 -15.40
C ALA A 120 3.92 2.73 -15.99
N ASP A 121 5.00 3.37 -15.53
CA ASP A 121 5.43 4.68 -16.01
C ASP A 121 5.92 4.64 -17.46
N LYS A 122 6.32 3.46 -17.97
CA LYS A 122 6.68 3.25 -19.37
C LYS A 122 5.49 3.42 -20.33
N TYR A 123 4.26 3.24 -19.82
CA TYR A 123 3.05 3.12 -20.64
C TYR A 123 2.15 4.36 -20.60
N ARG A 124 2.69 5.51 -20.19
CA ARG A 124 1.98 6.81 -20.07
C ARG A 124 0.98 7.00 -21.23
N MET A 125 -0.30 6.89 -20.89
CA MET A 125 -1.49 7.16 -21.73
C MET A 125 -1.86 6.18 -22.85
N ASN A 126 -1.16 5.05 -23.05
CA ASN A 126 -1.56 4.01 -24.02
C ASN A 126 -1.79 2.66 -23.33
N ARG A 127 -2.78 2.63 -22.43
CA ARG A 127 -3.06 1.49 -21.55
C ARG A 127 -4.06 0.53 -22.21
N ASN A 128 -3.60 -0.26 -23.18
CA ASN A 128 -4.31 -1.47 -23.61
C ASN A 128 -4.16 -2.62 -22.59
N GLN A 129 -3.51 -2.34 -21.46
CA GLN A 129 -3.24 -3.27 -20.38
C GLN A 129 -3.83 -2.73 -19.10
N SER A 130 -4.42 -3.62 -18.33
CA SER A 130 -4.84 -3.38 -16.98
C SER A 130 -3.62 -3.30 -16.05
N ILE A 131 -3.67 -2.42 -15.07
CA ILE A 131 -2.58 -2.20 -14.14
C ILE A 131 -3.12 -2.30 -12.72
N TYR A 132 -2.48 -3.12 -11.91
CA TYR A 132 -2.77 -3.25 -10.50
C TYR A 132 -1.70 -2.50 -9.70
N TYR A 133 -2.12 -1.47 -9.00
CA TYR A 133 -1.27 -0.64 -8.17
C TYR A 133 -1.49 -1.00 -6.71
N LEU A 134 -0.46 -1.58 -6.11
CA LEU A 134 -0.41 -1.81 -4.67
C LEU A 134 0.07 -0.52 -4.01
N HIS A 135 -0.68 -0.04 -3.03
CA HIS A 135 -0.24 1.09 -2.22
C HIS A 135 0.51 0.61 -1.01
N LEU A 136 1.30 1.52 -0.44
CA LEU A 136 2.08 1.21 0.74
C LEU A 136 1.15 0.78 1.88
N PRO A 137 1.31 -0.45 2.41
CA PRO A 137 0.51 -0.89 3.54
C PRO A 137 0.71 0.02 4.75
N ILE A 138 -0.39 0.39 5.41
CA ILE A 138 -0.34 1.10 6.69
C ILE A 138 -0.46 0.07 7.81
N MET A 139 0.63 -0.09 8.54
CA MET A 139 0.73 -1.08 9.62
C MET A 139 0.40 -0.44 10.97
N GLY A 140 -0.44 -1.12 11.75
CA GLY A 140 -0.70 -0.80 13.15
C GLY A 140 0.53 -1.04 14.04
N TYR A 141 0.67 -0.30 15.14
CA TYR A 141 1.85 -0.25 16.01
C TYR A 141 2.30 -1.62 16.53
N ASN A 142 1.33 -2.52 16.73
CA ASN A 142 1.55 -3.87 17.24
C ASN A 142 1.76 -4.92 16.13
N ARG A 143 1.73 -4.51 14.86
CA ARG A 143 1.86 -5.38 13.67
C ARG A 143 0.85 -6.52 13.64
N LYS A 144 -0.34 -6.27 14.21
CA LYS A 144 -1.47 -7.21 14.19
C LYS A 144 -2.56 -6.81 13.21
N LYS A 145 -2.56 -5.55 12.75
CA LYS A 145 -3.54 -5.00 11.81
C LYS A 145 -2.84 -4.24 10.71
N GLU A 146 -3.38 -4.34 9.51
CA GLU A 146 -2.87 -3.68 8.32
C GLU A 146 -4.01 -3.10 7.50
N TYR A 147 -3.83 -1.91 6.94
CA TYR A 147 -4.72 -1.36 5.94
C TYR A 147 -3.97 -1.18 4.62
N VAL A 148 -4.45 -1.84 3.57
CA VAL A 148 -3.80 -1.84 2.25
C VAL A 148 -4.76 -1.35 1.19
N PRO A 149 -4.58 -0.11 0.71
CA PRO A 149 -5.28 0.35 -0.48
C PRO A 149 -4.72 -0.30 -1.74
N VAL A 150 -5.58 -0.47 -2.74
CA VAL A 150 -5.20 -0.92 -4.07
C VAL A 150 -5.96 -0.12 -5.12
N ASP A 151 -5.32 0.14 -6.26
CA ASP A 151 -6.02 0.66 -7.43
C ASP A 151 -5.89 -0.33 -8.59
N TYR A 152 -7.00 -0.55 -9.28
CA TYR A 152 -7.04 -1.28 -10.53
C TYR A 152 -7.43 -0.31 -11.65
N VAL A 153 -6.60 -0.24 -12.70
CA VAL A 153 -6.89 0.58 -13.88
C VAL A 153 -6.96 -0.33 -15.10
N CYS A 154 -8.11 -0.39 -15.75
CA CYS A 154 -8.36 -1.18 -16.96
C CYS A 154 -8.26 -0.36 -18.26
N GLY A 155 -8.02 0.95 -18.18
CA GLY A 155 -7.87 1.83 -19.33
C GLY A 155 -7.84 3.31 -18.92
N PRO A 156 -7.79 4.25 -19.89
CA PRO A 156 -7.71 5.69 -19.58
C PRO A 156 -8.87 6.25 -18.74
N LEU A 157 -10.07 5.65 -18.88
CA LEU A 157 -11.31 6.05 -18.19
C LEU A 157 -11.98 4.83 -17.53
N CYS A 158 -11.17 3.85 -17.11
CA CYS A 158 -11.67 2.60 -16.54
C CYS A 158 -10.79 2.24 -15.35
N GLY A 159 -11.38 2.17 -14.17
CA GLY A 159 -10.70 1.70 -12.99
C GLY A 159 -11.52 1.86 -11.72
N ASN A 160 -11.03 1.25 -10.66
CA ASN A 160 -11.59 1.37 -9.33
C ASN A 160 -10.48 1.34 -8.28
N GLY A 161 -10.76 1.91 -7.12
CA GLY A 161 -9.94 1.79 -5.92
C GLY A 161 -10.66 1.01 -4.84
N ASP A 162 -9.97 0.07 -4.23
CA ASP A 162 -10.45 -0.73 -3.11
C ASP A 162 -9.44 -0.65 -1.94
N ALA A 163 -9.80 -1.18 -0.79
CA ALA A 163 -8.84 -1.41 0.28
C ALA A 163 -9.17 -2.66 1.10
N PHE A 164 -8.12 -3.21 1.72
CA PHE A 164 -8.20 -4.39 2.56
C PHE A 164 -7.78 -4.05 3.98
N LEU A 165 -8.58 -4.43 4.95
CA LEU A 165 -8.16 -4.53 6.34
C LEU A 165 -7.79 -5.98 6.62
N LEU A 166 -6.56 -6.18 7.08
CA LEU A 166 -6.03 -7.48 7.46
C LEU A 166 -5.75 -7.53 8.94
N GLU A 167 -5.92 -8.72 9.52
CA GLU A 167 -5.48 -9.03 10.87
C GLU A 167 -4.51 -10.22 10.88
N LYS A 168 -3.61 -10.23 11.85
CA LYS A 168 -2.66 -11.32 12.06
C LYS A 168 -3.24 -12.33 13.05
N VAL A 169 -3.73 -13.45 12.54
CA VAL A 169 -4.31 -14.55 13.32
C VAL A 169 -3.36 -15.74 13.27
N ASN A 170 -2.90 -16.21 14.43
CA ASN A 170 -1.94 -17.32 14.56
C ASN A 170 -0.69 -17.16 13.67
N GLY A 171 -0.19 -15.92 13.58
CA GLY A 171 1.00 -15.58 12.79
C GLY A 171 0.77 -15.43 11.29
N LYS A 172 -0.45 -15.64 10.79
CA LYS A 172 -0.82 -15.48 9.38
C LYS A 172 -1.71 -14.26 9.19
N TRP A 173 -1.50 -13.54 8.10
CA TRP A 173 -2.38 -12.44 7.71
C TRP A 173 -3.66 -12.99 7.08
N VAL A 174 -4.80 -12.46 7.51
CA VAL A 174 -6.12 -12.80 6.98
C VAL A 174 -6.88 -11.51 6.70
N ILE A 175 -7.62 -11.48 5.60
CA ILE A 175 -8.48 -10.34 5.26
C ILE A 175 -9.73 -10.43 6.14
N VAL A 176 -9.96 -9.40 6.96
CA VAL A 176 -11.13 -9.34 7.85
C VAL A 176 -12.21 -8.39 7.31
N GLN A 177 -11.83 -7.45 6.44
CA GLN A 177 -12.77 -6.54 5.80
C GLN A 177 -12.23 -6.04 4.46
N ARG A 178 -13.13 -5.88 3.49
CA ARG A 178 -12.86 -5.22 2.21
C ARG A 178 -13.68 -3.96 2.10
N PHE A 179 -13.06 -2.90 1.60
CA PHE A 179 -13.69 -1.62 1.27
C PHE A 179 -13.69 -1.51 -0.26
N PHE A 180 -14.87 -1.51 -0.86
CA PHE A 180 -15.00 -1.48 -2.31
C PHE A 180 -15.32 -0.07 -2.79
N ASN A 181 -14.92 0.25 -4.02
CA ASN A 181 -15.34 1.43 -4.75
C ASN A 181 -15.02 2.74 -4.01
N LEU A 182 -13.83 2.82 -3.40
CA LEU A 182 -13.30 4.05 -2.81
C LEU A 182 -13.19 5.17 -3.86
N TRP A 183 -13.04 4.77 -5.13
CA TRP A 183 -13.37 5.56 -6.31
C TRP A 183 -13.68 4.64 -7.49
N ILE A 184 -14.36 5.18 -8.51
CA ILE A 184 -14.65 4.53 -9.79
C ILE A 184 -14.50 5.59 -10.89
N SER A 185 -13.97 5.21 -12.06
CA SER A 185 -13.96 6.02 -13.28
C SER A 185 -14.72 5.36 -14.40
#